data_AF-A0A1F3YSH7-F1
#
_entry.id   AF-A0A1F3YSH7-F1
#
_cell.length_a   1.000
_cell.length_b   1.000
_cell.length_c   1.000
_cell.angle_alpha   90.00
_cell.angle_beta   90.00
_cell.angle_gamma   90.00
#
_symmetry.space_group_name_H-M   'P 1'
#
loop_
_entity.id
_entity.type
_entity.pdbx_description
1 polymer ?
#
loop_
_entity_poly.entity_id
_entity_poly.type
_entity_poly.pdbx_seq_one_letter_code
_entity_poly.pdbx_strand_id
1 'polypeptide(L)' 'MPQAGFPQAECLGPGWGNPSERDPEDVLRHVLNEYVRVEKAREIYKVAIDPVARRILEDETRSLRSR' A
#
# COMPACT_ATOMS: atom_id res chain seq x y z
N MET A 1 -11.02 -44.96 -16.89
CA MET A 1 -10.44 -43.65 -17.25
C MET A 1 -11.41 -42.92 -18.16
N PRO A 2 -12.12 -41.90 -17.64
CA PRO A 2 -12.32 -40.65 -18.39
C PRO A 2 -11.93 -39.44 -17.51
N GLN A 3 -10.94 -38.66 -17.94
CA GLN A 3 -11.08 -37.35 -18.62
C GLN A 3 -11.00 -36.20 -17.60
N ALA A 4 -10.06 -35.30 -17.86
CA ALA A 4 -9.70 -34.14 -17.08
C ALA A 4 -10.84 -33.10 -17.00
N GLY A 5 -10.85 -32.34 -15.91
CA GLY A 5 -11.74 -31.21 -15.72
C GLY A 5 -11.64 -30.66 -14.31
N PHE A 6 -10.45 -30.22 -13.90
CA PHE A 6 -10.34 -29.30 -12.77
C PHE A 6 -10.99 -27.97 -13.22
N PRO A 7 -12.07 -27.47 -12.60
CA PRO A 7 -12.50 -26.10 -12.87
C PRO A 7 -11.39 -25.16 -12.42
N GLN A 8 -10.85 -24.39 -13.38
CA GLN A 8 -9.81 -23.40 -13.17
C GLN A 8 -10.34 -22.26 -12.30
N ALA A 9 -9.68 -22.05 -11.16
CA ALA A 9 -9.43 -20.77 -10.51
C ALA A 9 -10.41 -19.61 -10.78
N GLU A 10 -11.46 -19.52 -9.97
CA GLU A 10 -12.23 -18.29 -9.77
C GLU A 10 -12.20 -17.89 -8.28
N CYS A 11 -11.03 -17.48 -7.83
CA CYS A 11 -10.93 -16.46 -6.80
C CYS A 11 -9.85 -15.47 -7.23
N LEU A 12 -10.07 -14.83 -8.39
CA LEU A 12 -9.52 -13.50 -8.63
C LEU A 12 -10.25 -12.53 -7.71
N GLY A 13 -9.94 -12.59 -6.42
CA GLY A 13 -10.11 -11.45 -5.55
C GLY A 13 -8.77 -10.73 -5.45
N PRO A 14 -8.39 -9.82 -6.36
CA PRO A 14 -7.38 -8.82 -6.05
C PRO A 14 -8.03 -7.83 -5.07
N GLY A 15 -8.30 -8.29 -3.85
CA GLY A 15 -9.20 -7.61 -2.91
C GLY A 15 -8.55 -7.27 -1.58
N TRP A 16 -7.22 -7.28 -1.50
CA TRP A 16 -6.56 -6.37 -0.56
C TRP A 16 -6.40 -5.09 -1.35
N GLY A 17 -7.35 -4.16 -1.17
CA GLY A 17 -7.46 -2.90 -1.93
C GLY A 17 -6.12 -2.21 -2.17
N ASN A 18 -6.06 -1.38 -3.20
CA ASN A 18 -4.82 -0.76 -3.64
C ASN A 18 -4.04 -0.26 -2.41
N PRO A 19 -2.73 -0.49 -2.31
CA PRO A 19 -1.95 0.08 -1.20
C PRO A 19 -2.02 1.62 -1.16
N SER A 20 -2.49 2.25 -2.24
CA SER A 20 -2.86 3.67 -2.33
C SER A 20 -4.28 4.01 -1.85
N GLU A 21 -5.15 3.04 -1.59
CA GLU A 21 -6.44 3.25 -0.89
C GLU A 21 -6.27 3.26 0.63
N ARG A 22 -5.12 2.80 1.13
CA ARG A 22 -4.83 2.87 2.57
C ARG A 22 -4.65 4.32 3.00
N ASP A 23 -5.28 4.68 4.13
CA ASP A 23 -5.17 6.00 4.72
C ASP A 23 -3.70 6.33 5.01
N PRO A 24 -3.19 7.46 4.50
CA PRO A 24 -1.81 7.85 4.75
C PRO A 24 -1.53 8.10 6.24
N GLU A 25 -2.57 8.44 7.02
CA GLU A 25 -2.51 8.57 8.49
C GLU A 25 -2.20 7.25 9.20
N ASP A 26 -2.74 6.13 8.71
CA ASP A 26 -2.45 4.80 9.24
C ASP A 26 -1.00 4.41 8.97
N VAL A 27 -0.48 4.77 7.79
CA VAL A 27 0.93 4.58 7.42
C VAL A 27 1.84 5.46 8.28
N LEU A 28 1.47 6.72 8.52
CA LEU A 28 2.21 7.60 9.42
C LEU A 28 2.29 7.02 10.82
N ARG A 29 1.18 6.50 11.35
CA ARG A 29 1.15 5.85 12.66
C ARG A 29 2.06 4.62 12.71
N HIS A 30 2.12 3.81 11.65
CA HIS A 30 3.06 2.70 11.56
C HIS A 30 4.53 3.14 11.50
N VAL A 31 4.82 4.27 10.86
CA VAL A 31 6.18 4.85 10.83
C VAL A 31 6.55 5.41 12.21
N LEU A 32 5.63 6.10 12.87
CA LEU A 32 5.80 6.65 14.22
C LEU A 32 6.02 5.57 15.27
N ASN A 33 5.31 4.44 15.13
CA ASN A 33 5.45 3.27 15.98
C ASN A 33 6.60 2.34 15.55
N GLU A 34 7.48 2.77 14.63
CA GLU A 34 8.65 2.03 14.15
C GLU A 34 8.34 0.66 13.50
N TYR A 35 7.08 0.39 13.16
CA TYR A 35 6.67 -0.82 12.43
C TYR A 35 7.12 -0.79 10.96
N VAL A 36 7.19 0.42 10.37
CA VAL A 36 7.51 0.62 8.95
C VAL A 36 8.55 1.73 8.83
N ARG A 37 9.58 1.54 8.01
CA ARG A 37 10.53 2.61 7.68
C ARG A 37 9.94 3.57 6.66
N VAL A 38 10.32 4.85 6.73
CA VAL A 38 9.87 5.90 5.80
C VAL A 38 10.10 5.51 4.33
N GLU A 39 11.24 4.90 4.02
CA GLU A 39 11.57 4.42 2.67
C GLU A 39 10.54 3.40 2.17
N LYS A 40 10.16 2.46 3.04
CA LYS A 40 9.18 1.41 2.74
C LYS A 40 7.77 1.97 2.60
N ALA A 41 7.44 3.01 3.38
CA ALA A 41 6.18 3.72 3.27
C ALA A 41 5.99 4.36 1.89
N ARG A 42 7.05 5.00 1.38
CA ARG A 42 7.07 5.60 0.04
C ARG A 42 7.02 4.57 -1.08
N GLU A 43 7.74 3.47 -0.95
CA GLU A 43 7.82 2.42 -1.98
C GLU A 43 6.49 1.66 -2.13
N ILE A 44 5.94 1.18 -1.01
CA ILE A 44 4.77 0.30 -0.95
C ILE A 44 3.47 1.10 -1.01
N TYR A 45 3.28 2.02 -0.08
CA TYR A 45 2.00 2.73 0.08
C TYR A 45 1.89 3.98 -0.80
N LYS A 46 2.99 4.34 -1.50
CA LYS A 46 3.10 5.58 -2.27
C LYS A 46 2.81 6.83 -1.41
N VAL A 47 3.07 6.74 -0.10
CA VAL A 47 2.90 7.83 0.86
C VAL A 47 4.27 8.39 1.23
N ALA A 48 4.46 9.67 0.96
CA ALA A 48 5.65 10.38 1.39
C ALA A 48 5.44 10.89 2.83
N ILE A 49 6.36 10.55 3.72
CA ILE A 49 6.34 10.96 5.12
C ILE A 49 7.66 11.64 5.43
N ASP A 50 7.59 12.76 6.15
CA ASP A 50 8.77 13.44 6.66
C ASP A 50 9.15 12.85 8.04
N PRO A 51 10.32 12.22 8.21
CA PRO A 51 10.75 11.65 9.51
C PRO A 51 11.07 12.72 10.55
N VAL A 52 11.44 13.93 10.12
CA VAL A 52 11.82 15.05 10.99
C VAL A 52 10.56 15.75 11.49
N ALA A 53 9.66 16.12 10.58
CA ALA A 53 8.39 16.76 10.89
C ALA A 53 7.31 15.76 11.36
N ARG A 54 7.52 14.46 11.15
CA ARG A 54 6.59 13.37 11.51
C ARG A 54 5.19 13.60 10.95
N ARG A 55 5.13 14.00 9.68
CA ARG A 55 3.90 14.32 8.97
C ARG A 55 3.90 13.74 7.57
N ILE A 56 2.71 13.50 7.03
CA ILE A 56 2.52 13.10 5.65
C ILE A 56 2.76 14.33 4.77
N LEU A 57 3.55 14.14 3.72
CA LEU A 57 3.71 15.09 2.63
C LEU A 57 2.61 14.78 1.62
N GLU A 58 1.47 15.45 1.78
CA GLU A 58 0.30 15.24 0.92
C GLU A 58 0.59 15.58 -0.54
N ASP A 59 1.39 16.61 -0.81
CA ASP A 59 1.79 17.03 -2.15
C ASP A 59 2.60 15.95 -2.88
N GLU A 60 3.62 15.40 -2.22
CA GLU A 60 4.44 14.29 -2.71
C GLU A 60 3.61 13.00 -2.84
N THR A 61 2.75 12.70 -1.85
CA THR A 61 1.85 11.53 -1.87
C THR A 61 0.88 11.61 -3.04
N ARG A 62 0.33 12.79 -3.30
CA ARG A 62 -0.56 13.05 -4.45
C ARG A 62 0.20 12.90 -5.76
N SER A 63 1.42 13.41 -5.85
CA SER A 63 2.28 13.21 -7.04
C SER A 63 2.62 11.74 -7.28
N LEU A 64 2.88 10.98 -6.22
CA LEU A 64 3.16 9.53 -6.31
C LEU A 64 1.92 8.71 -6.70
N ARG A 65 0.71 9.17 -6.35
CA ARG A 65 -0.58 8.53 -6.69
C ARG A 65 -1.19 9.03 -8.00
N SER A 66 -0.72 10.15 -8.53
CA SER A 66 -1.20 10.74 -9.79
C SER A 66 -0.54 10.11 -11.04
N ARG A 67 0.34 9.12 -10.88
CA ARG A 67 1.10 8.47 -11.96
C ARG A 67 0.78 6.98 -12.03
#